data_AF-A0A511ZD77-F1
#
_entry.id   AF-A0A511ZD77-F1
#
_cell.length_a   1.000
_cell.length_b   1.000
_cell.length_c   1.000
_cell.angle_alpha   90.00
_cell.angle_beta   90.00
_cell.angle_gamma   90.00
#
_symmetry.space_group_name_H-M   'P 1'
#
loop_
_entity.id
_entity.type
_entity.pdbx_description
1 polymer ?
#
loop_
_entity_poly.entity_id
_entity_poly.type
_entity_poly.pdbx_seq_one_letter_code
_entity_poly.pdbx_strand_id
1 'polypeptide(L)'
;MSSKQNDQAEALRQAIQDIAEHNKETEEAVQDQNEHKEQTSVEIDVLNLPPRNEVHKDSSKIRFKVNFSLLRFIFIVVLLLALAGIIVWFI
;
A
#
# COMPACT_ATOMS: atom_id res chain seq x y z
N MET A 1 -7.33 27.58 26.37
CA MET A 1 -6.83 27.20 25.03
C MET A 1 -8.02 26.83 24.13
N SER A 2 -8.83 27.82 23.70
CA SER A 2 -10.12 27.60 22.99
C SER A 2 -10.25 28.41 21.70
N SER A 3 -9.14 28.79 21.05
CA SER A 3 -9.18 29.56 19.78
C SER A 3 -9.11 28.67 18.53
N LYS A 4 -8.38 27.54 18.59
CA LYS A 4 -8.21 26.63 17.44
C LYS A 4 -9.47 25.88 17.02
N GLN A 5 -10.38 25.61 17.95
CA GLN A 5 -11.60 24.83 17.65
C GLN A 5 -12.65 25.68 16.91
N ASN A 6 -12.73 26.99 17.21
CA ASN A 6 -13.64 27.89 16.51
C ASN A 6 -13.24 28.03 15.03
N ASP A 7 -11.94 28.13 14.75
CA ASP A 7 -11.40 28.23 13.39
C ASP A 7 -11.73 27.00 12.53
N GLN A 8 -11.71 25.80 13.12
CA GLN A 8 -12.07 24.56 12.43
C GLN A 8 -13.57 24.46 12.14
N ALA A 9 -14.41 24.93 13.07
CA ALA A 9 -15.85 24.89 12.90
C ALA A 9 -16.33 25.90 11.84
N GLU A 10 -15.67 27.06 11.76
CA GLU A 10 -15.91 28.08 10.74
C GLU A 10 -15.55 27.55 9.34
N ALA A 11 -14.36 26.95 9.20
CA ALA A 11 -13.90 26.37 7.93
C ALA A 11 -14.81 25.24 7.41
N LEU A 12 -15.35 24.42 8.32
CA LEU A 12 -16.28 23.35 7.95
C LEU A 12 -17.63 23.91 7.46
N ARG A 13 -18.15 24.96 8.10
CA ARG A 13 -19.40 25.61 7.70
C ARG A 13 -19.27 26.23 6.30
N GLN A 14 -18.15 26.87 6.03
CA GLN A 14 -17.87 27.46 4.72
C GLN A 14 -17.78 26.38 3.63
N ALA A 15 -17.05 25.29 3.86
CA ALA A 15 -16.93 24.20 2.89
C ALA A 15 -18.28 23.52 2.58
N ILE A 16 -19.17 23.38 3.58
CA ILE A 16 -20.52 22.84 3.37
C ILE A 16 -21.38 23.80 2.55
N GLN A 17 -21.27 25.10 2.79
CA GLN A 17 -22.02 26.12 2.07
C GLN A 17 -21.60 26.19 0.60
N ASP A 18 -20.28 26.14 0.31
CA ASP A 18 -19.74 26.11 -1.04
C ASP A 18 -20.23 24.87 -1.83
N ILE A 19 -20.30 23.70 -1.17
CA ILE A 19 -20.82 22.45 -1.76
C ILE A 19 -22.34 22.53 -2.01
N ALA A 20 -23.08 23.15 -1.10
CA ALA A 20 -24.54 23.28 -1.21
C ALA A 20 -24.93 24.25 -2.34
N GLU A 21 -24.21 25.36 -2.48
CA GLU A 21 -24.42 26.33 -3.57
C GLU A 21 -24.05 25.71 -4.93
N HIS A 22 -22.93 24.98 -5.00
CA HIS A 22 -22.50 24.32 -6.25
C HIS A 22 -23.38 23.12 -6.66
N ASN A 23 -23.99 22.39 -5.72
CA ASN A 23 -24.94 21.32 -6.06
C ASN A 23 -26.28 21.86 -6.57
N LYS A 24 -26.73 23.02 -6.09
CA LYS A 24 -28.02 23.59 -6.49
C LYS A 24 -28.04 24.00 -7.97
N GLU A 25 -26.91 24.44 -8.52
CA GLU A 25 -26.77 24.71 -9.97
C GLU A 25 -26.63 23.44 -10.82
N THR A 26 -26.24 22.31 -10.21
CA THR A 26 -26.01 21.03 -10.91
C THR A 26 -27.27 20.17 -10.94
N GLU A 27 -28.14 20.27 -9.93
CA GLU A 27 -29.36 19.44 -9.81
C GLU A 27 -30.44 19.78 -10.85
N GLU A 28 -30.55 21.02 -11.32
CA GLU A 28 -31.51 21.39 -12.38
C GLU A 28 -31.14 20.81 -13.77
N ALA A 29 -29.88 20.40 -13.99
CA ALA A 29 -29.44 19.83 -15.27
C ALA A 29 -29.44 18.29 -15.31
N VAL A 30 -29.56 17.62 -14.15
CA VAL A 30 -29.43 16.15 -14.04
C VAL A 30 -30.79 15.46 -13.84
N GLN A 31 -31.83 16.20 -13.45
CA GLN A 31 -33.14 15.63 -13.16
C GLN A 31 -33.85 15.06 -14.41
N ASP A 32 -33.57 15.57 -15.61
CA ASP A 32 -34.18 15.09 -16.86
C ASP A 32 -33.56 13.76 -17.41
N GLN A 33 -32.43 13.28 -16.86
CA GLN A 33 -31.77 12.06 -17.34
C GLN A 33 -31.91 10.84 -16.43
N ASN A 34 -32.35 11.01 -15.18
CA ASN A 34 -32.39 9.92 -14.20
C ASN A 34 -33.77 9.27 -14.02
N GLU A 35 -34.85 9.81 -14.57
CA GLU A 35 -36.18 9.17 -14.49
C GLU A 35 -36.30 7.90 -15.36
N HIS A 36 -35.30 7.60 -16.20
CA HIS A 36 -35.27 6.37 -17.00
C HIS A 36 -34.36 5.26 -16.42
N LYS A 37 -33.72 5.48 -15.27
CA LYS A 37 -32.68 4.58 -14.74
C LYS A 37 -33.07 3.85 -13.45
N GLU A 38 -34.36 3.66 -13.19
CA GLU A 38 -34.84 2.82 -12.09
C GLU A 38 -35.32 1.42 -12.53
N GLN A 39 -35.18 1.06 -13.81
CA GLN A 39 -35.63 -0.26 -14.31
C GLN A 39 -34.63 -0.90 -15.27
N THR A 40 -33.37 -1.10 -14.86
CA THR A 40 -32.54 -2.12 -15.51
C THR A 40 -31.54 -2.66 -14.50
N SER A 41 -31.76 -3.89 -14.05
CA SER A 41 -30.69 -4.77 -13.59
C SER A 41 -29.63 -4.80 -14.69
N VAL A 42 -28.58 -3.98 -14.57
CA VAL A 42 -27.48 -3.98 -15.52
C VAL A 42 -26.80 -5.33 -15.40
N GLU A 43 -27.12 -6.23 -16.32
CA GLU A 43 -26.46 -7.52 -16.53
C GLU A 43 -25.01 -7.22 -16.90
N ILE A 44 -24.13 -7.21 -15.91
CA ILE A 44 -22.69 -7.06 -16.13
C ILE A 44 -22.25 -8.34 -16.84
N ASP A 45 -21.84 -8.21 -18.11
CA ASP A 45 -21.38 -9.34 -18.92
C ASP A 45 -20.07 -9.92 -18.33
N VAL A 46 -20.21 -11.01 -17.60
CA VAL A 46 -19.10 -11.67 -16.88
C VAL A 46 -18.00 -12.15 -17.84
N LEU A 47 -18.30 -12.38 -19.12
CA LEU A 47 -17.35 -12.91 -20.08
C LEU A 47 -16.42 -11.84 -20.65
N ASN A 48 -16.78 -10.56 -20.55
CA ASN A 48 -16.00 -9.45 -21.08
C ASN A 48 -15.29 -8.62 -19.99
N LEU A 49 -15.09 -9.19 -18.79
CA LEU A 49 -14.25 -8.54 -17.78
C LEU A 49 -12.77 -8.59 -18.20
N PRO A 50 -11.99 -7.52 -17.96
CA PRO A 50 -10.56 -7.58 -18.16
C PRO A 50 -9.97 -8.69 -17.27
N PRO A 51 -9.03 -9.50 -17.80
CA PRO A 51 -8.37 -10.52 -17.00
C PRO A 51 -7.71 -9.86 -15.80
N ARG A 52 -7.92 -10.47 -14.63
CA ARG A 52 -7.41 -9.99 -13.35
C ARG A 52 -5.92 -9.70 -13.47
N ASN A 53 -5.54 -8.43 -13.36
CA ASN A 53 -4.14 -8.03 -13.40
C ASN A 53 -3.45 -8.62 -12.16
N GLU A 54 -2.58 -9.62 -12.34
CA GLU A 54 -1.92 -10.30 -11.24
C GLU A 54 -0.86 -9.38 -10.62
N VAL A 55 -1.25 -8.65 -9.58
CA VAL A 55 -0.37 -7.71 -8.84
C VAL A 55 0.59 -8.41 -7.88
N HIS A 56 0.55 -9.74 -7.78
CA HIS A 56 1.52 -10.53 -7.01
C HIS A 56 2.65 -11.01 -7.92
N LYS A 57 3.47 -10.07 -8.37
CA LYS A 57 4.74 -10.38 -9.01
C LYS A 57 5.68 -10.87 -7.92
N ASP A 58 5.77 -12.18 -7.75
CA ASP A 58 6.67 -12.86 -6.81
C ASP A 58 8.13 -12.44 -7.08
N SER A 59 8.58 -11.42 -6.36
CA SER A 59 10.00 -11.11 -6.25
C SER A 59 10.53 -11.83 -5.02
N SER A 60 10.87 -13.11 -5.20
CA SER A 60 11.52 -13.94 -4.19
C SER A 60 12.96 -13.45 -3.93
N LYS A 61 13.09 -12.28 -3.30
CA LYS A 61 14.37 -11.81 -2.78
C LYS A 61 14.71 -12.67 -1.56
N ILE A 62 15.58 -13.66 -1.76
CA ILE A 62 16.12 -14.49 -0.69
C ILE A 62 16.89 -13.59 0.27
N ARG A 63 16.28 -13.23 1.40
CA ARG A 63 16.94 -12.45 2.45
C ARG A 63 17.77 -13.38 3.31
N PHE A 64 19.05 -13.52 2.95
CA PHE A 64 20.01 -14.23 3.79
C PHE A 64 20.26 -13.42 5.08
N LYS A 65 19.73 -13.91 6.21
CA LYS A 65 19.95 -13.28 7.51
C LYS A 65 21.09 -14.01 8.21
N VAL A 66 22.29 -13.44 8.14
CA VAL A 66 23.45 -13.96 8.85
C VAL A 66 23.32 -13.55 10.32
N ASN A 67 23.12 -14.53 11.20
CA ASN A 67 23.04 -14.30 12.64
C ASN A 67 24.45 -14.16 13.23
N PHE A 68 24.61 -13.33 14.26
CA PHE A 68 25.89 -13.11 14.94
C PHE A 68 26.52 -14.43 15.45
N SER A 69 25.69 -15.38 15.89
CA SER A 69 26.14 -16.71 16.30
C SER A 69 26.78 -17.52 15.17
N LEU A 70 26.29 -17.40 13.93
CA LEU A 70 26.88 -18.05 12.75
C LEU A 70 28.23 -17.43 12.40
N LEU A 71 28.35 -16.11 12.51
CA LEU A 71 29.63 -15.41 12.29
C LEU A 71 30.68 -15.86 13.31
N ARG A 72 30.30 -15.97 14.59
CA ARG A 72 31.19 -16.47 15.66
C ARG A 72 31.66 -17.90 15.38
N PHE A 73 30.76 -18.76 14.91
CA PHE A 73 31.10 -20.13 14.54
C PHE A 73 32.09 -20.18 13.37
N ILE A 74 31.82 -19.45 12.29
CA ILE A 74 32.71 -19.39 11.11
C ILE A 74 34.09 -18.88 11.51
N PHE A 75 34.17 -17.87 12.37
CA PHE A 75 35.45 -17.34 12.85
C PHE A 75 36.30 -18.40 13.55
N ILE A 76 35.70 -19.20 14.43
CA ILE A 76 36.40 -20.28 15.14
C ILE A 76 36.88 -21.36 14.17
N VAL A 77 36.03 -21.73 13.21
CA VAL A 77 36.38 -22.73 12.18
C VAL A 77 37.57 -22.24 11.34
N VAL A 78 37.56 -20.99 10.89
CA VAL A 78 38.66 -20.38 10.14
C VAL A 78 39.93 -20.33 10.99
N LEU A 79 39.83 -19.98 12.27
CA LEU A 79 40.98 -19.96 13.19
C LEU A 79 41.62 -21.35 13.33
N LEU A 80 40.81 -22.40 13.47
CA LEU A 80 41.29 -23.78 13.55
C LEU A 80 41.95 -24.24 12.24
N LEU A 81 41.36 -23.90 11.10
CA LEU A 81 41.94 -24.20 9.78
C LEU A 81 43.27 -23.50 9.56
N ALA A 82 43.38 -22.22 9.95
CA ALA A 82 44.63 -21.48 9.87
C ALA A 82 45.71 -22.11 10.75
N LEU A 83 45.36 -22.49 11.99
CA LEU A 83 46.29 -23.12 12.91
C LEU A 83 46.76 -24.49 12.38
N ALA A 84 45.83 -25.32 11.91
CA ALA A 84 46.15 -26.60 11.29
C ALA A 84 47.04 -26.43 10.05
N GLY A 85 46.76 -25.43 9.20
CA GLY A 85 47.58 -25.11 8.04
C GLY A 85 49.00 -24.71 8.41
N ILE A 86 49.19 -23.89 9.45
CA ILE A 86 50.51 -23.50 9.95
C ILE A 86 51.27 -24.72 10.47
N ILE A 87 50.60 -25.60 11.24
CA ILE A 87 51.21 -26.81 11.78
C ILE A 87 51.68 -27.72 10.64
N VAL A 88 50.84 -27.92 9.61
CA VAL A 88 51.20 -28.72 8.43
C VAL A 88 52.32 -28.07 7.61
N TRP A 89 52.38 -26.74 7.56
CA TRP A 89 53.47 -26.04 6.87
C TRP A 89 54.81 -26.14 7.61
N PHE A 90 54.76 -26.27 8.94
CA PHE A 90 55.95 -26.36 9.79
C PHE A 90 56.48 -27.79 9.96
N ILE A 91 55.68 -28.80 9.62
CA ILE A 91 56.06 -30.23 9.62
C ILE A 91 56.87 -30.56 8.37
#